data_AF-A0A956L0X0-F1
#
_entry.id   AF-A0A956L0X0-F1
#
_cell.length_a   1.000
_cell.length_b   1.000
_cell.length_c   1.000
_cell.angle_alpha   90.00
_cell.angle_beta   90.00
_cell.angle_gamma   90.00
#
_symmetry.space_group_name_H-M   'P 1'
#
loop_
_entity.id
_entity.type
_entity.pdbx_description
1 polymer ?
#
loop_
_entity_poly.entity_id
_entity_poly.type
_entity_poly.pdbx_seq_one_letter_code
_entity_poly.pdbx_strand_id
1 'polypeptide(L)'
;MDRPKLRKVDRFEHTRGTEELLIVRDPLGLAEPFALDAELAPVLQMLDGTRTLPQIRQSLLMTQGLDLPVAELAEFVGSLHEAGLLDDDAFRARWAERHADFLQAPVRPPTLAGLVYPADPGPLAALLERSIPLHPEGPPRTRADSTVLGVLVPHGPIEHTGALLDETLRGLPPADAIEHVVILGTDHGPGLLPYAATDKAQGTPLGALSPAADLLAALERRVPWACREQIRHRDALSLELAALHLRHLYGDRCPPVLPVLCGSTALVDPDQREARERFELALGGLCEDRPVLWWLSAELGHAGPAYGRPPLTDAQRLALQERDAALLLALRRGDERTLAALSTAEHPQGPPSGGA
;
A
#
# COMPACT_ATOMS: atom_id res chain seq x y z
N MET A 1 -4.56 30.60 13.18
CA MET A 1 -5.14 29.54 14.04
C MET A 1 -4.53 29.65 15.42
N ASP A 2 -5.32 29.71 16.51
CA ASP A 2 -4.76 29.98 17.85
C ASP A 2 -4.05 28.75 18.44
N ARG A 3 -4.63 27.55 18.30
CA ARG A 3 -4.06 26.28 18.81
C ARG A 3 -3.92 25.24 17.69
N PRO A 4 -2.79 25.20 16.98
CA PRO A 4 -2.60 24.30 15.86
C PRO A 4 -2.45 22.84 16.31
N LYS A 5 -3.06 21.93 15.56
CA LYS A 5 -2.93 20.48 15.75
C LYS A 5 -2.47 19.86 14.44
N LEU A 6 -1.26 19.32 14.41
CA LEU A 6 -0.72 18.57 13.28
C LEU A 6 -1.41 17.21 13.19
N ARG A 7 -1.79 16.80 11.98
CA ARG A 7 -2.24 15.42 11.74
C ARG A 7 -1.07 14.45 11.87
N LYS A 8 -1.37 13.15 11.82
CA LYS A 8 -0.33 12.14 11.67
C LYS A 8 0.43 12.37 10.35
N VAL A 9 1.74 12.45 10.44
CA VAL A 9 2.68 12.59 9.32
C VAL A 9 3.80 11.57 9.48
N ASP A 10 4.34 11.08 8.38
CA ASP A 10 5.53 10.24 8.40
C ASP A 10 6.78 11.13 8.45
N ARG A 11 7.82 10.64 9.11
CA ARG A 11 9.05 11.38 9.40
C ARG A 11 10.26 10.52 9.11
N PHE A 12 11.19 11.03 8.31
CA PHE A 12 12.41 10.33 7.94
C PHE A 12 13.62 11.22 8.16
N GLU A 13 14.61 10.74 8.89
CA GLU A 13 15.89 11.43 9.02
C GLU A 13 16.70 11.24 7.74
N HIS A 14 17.32 12.32 7.28
CA HIS A 14 18.16 12.33 6.09
C HIS A 14 19.37 13.24 6.29
N THR A 15 20.55 12.74 5.92
CA THR A 15 21.79 13.54 5.97
C THR A 15 22.20 13.95 4.57
N ARG A 16 22.32 15.25 4.34
CA ARG A 16 22.83 15.82 3.08
C ARG A 16 24.12 16.58 3.34
N GLY A 17 25.25 15.90 3.14
CA GLY A 17 26.56 16.44 3.50
C GLY A 17 26.71 16.53 5.02
N THR A 18 26.76 17.75 5.56
CA THR A 18 26.77 18.01 7.01
C THR A 18 25.40 18.43 7.55
N GLU A 19 24.40 18.62 6.69
CA GLU A 19 23.05 19.00 7.09
C GLU A 19 22.26 17.77 7.54
N GLU A 20 21.71 17.83 8.74
CA GLU A 20 20.72 16.87 9.24
C GLU A 20 19.32 17.41 8.97
N LEU A 21 18.55 16.69 8.16
CA LEU A 21 17.21 17.06 7.73
C LEU A 21 16.19 16.05 8.23
N LEU A 22 15.01 16.55 8.55
CA LEU A 22 13.82 15.75 8.75
C LEU A 22 12.91 15.91 7.53
N ILE A 23 12.67 14.82 6.81
CA ILE A 23 11.70 14.77 5.72
C ILE A 23 10.34 14.44 6.31
N VAL A 24 9.34 15.28 6.02
CA VAL A 24 7.96 15.11 6.44
C VAL A 24 7.12 14.75 5.23
N ARG A 25 6.34 13.68 5.35
CA ARG A 25 5.43 13.20 4.31
C ARG A 25 4.02 13.09 4.85
N ASP A 26 3.04 13.55 4.08
CA ASP A 26 1.64 13.29 4.37
C ASP A 26 1.26 11.86 3.94
N PRO A 27 0.89 10.97 4.87
CA PRO A 27 0.44 9.62 4.52
C PRO A 27 -0.85 9.64 3.68
N LEU A 28 -1.61 10.73 3.70
CA LEU A 28 -2.83 10.90 2.88
C LEU A 28 -2.57 11.58 1.54
N GLY A 29 -1.32 11.89 1.18
CA GLY A 29 -0.96 12.44 -0.13
C GLY A 29 -1.72 13.72 -0.53
N LEU A 30 -2.16 14.53 0.44
CA LEU A 30 -2.77 15.83 0.19
C LEU A 30 -1.72 16.93 0.05
N ALA A 31 -0.62 16.82 0.81
CA ALA A 31 0.51 17.74 0.77
C ALA A 31 1.72 17.08 0.11
N GLU A 32 2.51 17.88 -0.62
CA GLU A 32 3.82 17.47 -1.09
C GLU A 32 4.78 17.27 0.10
N PRO A 33 5.70 16.30 0.03
CA PRO A 33 6.73 16.15 1.04
C PRO A 33 7.61 17.40 1.13
N PHE A 34 8.04 17.75 2.34
CA PHE A 34 8.97 18.85 2.57
C PHE A 34 10.06 18.45 3.55
N ALA A 35 11.18 19.17 3.53
CA ALA A 35 12.29 19.01 4.45
C ALA A 35 12.34 20.18 5.43
N LEU A 36 12.67 19.91 6.68
CA LEU A 36 13.05 20.91 7.69
C LEU A 36 14.37 20.48 8.33
N ASP A 37 15.09 21.43 8.90
CA ASP A 37 16.27 21.11 9.70
C ASP A 37 15.87 20.21 10.87
N ALA A 38 16.67 19.18 11.17
CA ALA A 38 16.36 18.21 12.23
C ALA A 38 16.17 18.89 13.59
N GLU A 39 16.87 20.00 13.84
CA GLU A 39 16.74 20.84 15.05
C GLU A 39 15.32 21.41 15.23
N LEU A 40 14.54 21.55 14.15
CA LEU A 40 13.17 22.04 14.17
C LEU A 40 12.12 20.93 14.39
N ALA A 41 12.54 19.66 14.46
CA ALA A 41 11.64 18.54 14.73
C ALA A 41 10.74 18.71 15.99
N PRO A 42 11.21 19.30 17.11
CA PRO A 42 10.37 19.54 18.29
C PRO A 42 9.19 20.48 18.02
N VAL A 43 9.27 21.37 17.02
CA VAL A 43 8.16 22.26 16.65
C VAL A 43 6.94 21.44 16.28
N LEU A 44 7.10 20.44 15.42
CA LEU A 44 6.02 19.56 14.97
C LEU A 44 5.37 18.78 16.12
N GLN A 45 6.14 18.43 17.16
CA GLN A 45 5.64 17.71 18.34
C GLN A 45 4.78 18.60 19.24
N MET A 46 5.01 19.92 19.23
CA MET A 46 4.25 20.88 20.03
C MET A 46 2.92 21.30 19.39
N LEU A 47 2.71 20.98 18.10
CA LEU A 47 1.46 21.22 17.38
C LEU A 47 0.42 20.14 17.72
N ASP A 48 0.02 20.04 18.98
CA ASP A 48 -0.91 19.01 19.48
C ASP A 48 -2.36 19.52 19.70
N GLY A 49 -2.60 20.80 19.39
CA GLY A 49 -3.90 21.46 19.58
C GLY A 49 -4.16 21.97 21.01
N THR A 50 -3.22 21.79 21.94
CA THR A 50 -3.43 22.16 23.35
C THR A 50 -2.87 23.53 23.71
N ARG A 51 -1.89 24.04 22.95
CA ARG A 51 -1.14 25.27 23.23
C ARG A 51 -1.34 26.33 22.15
N THR A 52 -1.28 27.59 22.58
CA THR A 52 -1.21 28.75 21.69
C THR A 52 0.20 28.95 21.14
N LEU A 53 0.37 29.70 20.03
CA LEU A 53 1.70 29.96 19.47
C LEU A 53 2.68 30.59 20.48
N PRO A 54 2.30 31.58 21.32
CA PRO A 54 3.19 32.10 22.36
C PRO A 54 3.57 31.03 23.40
N GLN A 55 2.65 30.14 23.77
CA GLN A 55 2.93 29.04 24.70
C GLN A 55 3.87 27.99 24.08
N ILE A 56 3.69 27.66 22.79
CA ILE A 56 4.57 26.76 22.05
C ILE A 56 5.99 27.35 22.03
N ARG A 57 6.15 28.62 21.65
CA ARG A 57 7.44 29.32 21.71
C ARG A 57 8.07 29.21 23.09
N GLN A 58 7.31 29.54 24.14
CA GLN A 58 7.81 29.48 25.52
C GLN A 58 8.28 28.08 25.90
N SER A 59 7.54 27.03 25.51
CA SER A 59 7.94 25.64 25.77
C SER A 59 9.19 25.24 25.00
N LEU A 60 9.30 25.59 23.72
CA LEU A 60 10.48 25.31 22.89
C LEU A 60 11.74 25.96 23.47
N LEU A 61 11.64 27.23 23.87
CA LEU A 61 12.75 27.96 24.49
C LEU A 61 13.19 27.30 25.81
N MET A 62 12.25 26.94 26.68
CA MET A 62 12.56 26.42 28.02
C MET A 62 13.03 24.97 28.04
N THR A 63 12.56 24.15 27.09
CA THR A 63 12.84 22.70 27.09
C THR A 63 13.89 22.27 26.07
N GLN A 64 14.00 22.97 24.95
CA GLN A 64 14.89 22.63 23.84
C GLN A 64 15.94 23.73 23.56
N GLY A 65 15.87 24.89 24.23
CA GLY A 65 16.75 26.02 23.96
C GLY A 65 16.50 26.72 22.61
N LEU A 66 15.40 26.37 21.93
CA LEU A 66 15.08 26.85 20.60
C LEU A 66 14.29 28.18 20.67
N ASP A 67 14.93 29.30 20.32
CA ASP A 67 14.31 30.63 20.29
C ASP A 67 13.79 30.97 18.90
N LEU A 68 12.53 30.59 18.63
CA LEU A 68 11.81 30.96 17.41
C LEU A 68 10.88 32.16 17.67
N PRO A 69 10.95 33.23 16.87
CA PRO A 69 9.97 34.31 16.95
C PRO A 69 8.54 33.82 16.69
N VAL A 70 7.56 34.38 17.41
CA VAL A 70 6.15 33.99 17.25
C VAL A 70 5.66 34.23 15.82
N ALA A 71 6.18 35.24 15.13
CA ALA A 71 5.86 35.53 13.73
C ALA A 71 6.31 34.40 12.79
N GLU A 72 7.55 33.93 12.91
CA GLU A 72 8.07 32.81 12.12
C GLU A 72 7.31 31.51 12.41
N LEU A 73 6.99 31.25 13.68
CA LEU A 73 6.14 30.12 14.06
C LEU A 73 4.74 30.23 13.44
N ALA A 74 4.17 31.44 13.38
CA ALA A 74 2.87 31.67 12.78
C ALA A 74 2.88 31.47 11.26
N GLU A 75 3.94 31.92 10.58
CA GLU A 75 4.15 31.68 9.15
C GLU A 75 4.29 30.18 8.85
N PHE A 76 5.08 29.46 9.64
CA PHE A 76 5.22 28.01 9.50
C PHE A 76 3.90 27.27 9.73
N VAL A 77 3.13 27.63 10.78
CA VAL A 77 1.80 27.06 11.01
C VAL A 77 0.84 27.42 9.87
N GLY A 78 0.97 28.62 9.30
CA GLY A 78 0.22 29.05 8.12
C GLY A 78 0.48 28.17 6.90
N SER A 79 1.74 27.85 6.61
CA SER A 79 2.08 26.98 5.47
C SER A 79 1.56 25.54 5.67
N LEU A 80 1.61 25.02 6.91
CA LEU A 80 1.01 23.72 7.24
C LEU A 80 -0.52 23.71 7.07
N HIS A 81 -1.19 24.81 7.44
CA HIS A 81 -2.63 24.98 7.22
C HIS A 81 -2.97 24.99 5.72
N GLU A 82 -2.27 25.80 4.94
CA GLU A 82 -2.47 25.91 3.49
C GLU A 82 -2.24 24.58 2.78
N ALA A 83 -1.24 23.80 3.21
CA ALA A 83 -0.95 22.47 2.73
C ALA A 83 -1.97 21.40 3.20
N GLY A 84 -2.83 21.70 4.17
CA GLY A 84 -3.81 20.75 4.73
C GLY A 84 -3.19 19.72 5.69
N LEU A 85 -2.07 20.04 6.32
CA LEU A 85 -1.36 19.16 7.27
C LEU A 85 -1.88 19.30 8.71
N LEU A 86 -2.66 20.35 9.00
CA LEU A 86 -3.30 20.53 10.31
C LEU A 86 -4.69 19.86 10.34
N ASP A 87 -5.10 19.41 11.53
CA ASP A 87 -6.45 18.88 11.81
C ASP A 87 -7.42 20.05 11.95
N ASP A 88 -7.80 20.63 10.81
CA ASP A 88 -8.69 21.78 10.71
C ASP A 88 -9.66 21.68 9.53
N ASP A 89 -10.46 22.73 9.33
CA ASP A 89 -11.47 22.76 8.28
C ASP A 89 -10.87 22.81 6.86
N ALA A 90 -9.66 23.35 6.69
CA ALA A 90 -8.98 23.35 5.39
C ALA A 90 -8.57 21.92 4.99
N PHE A 91 -8.03 21.14 5.93
CA PHE A 91 -7.82 19.71 5.70
C PHE A 91 -9.13 18.99 5.38
N ARG A 92 -10.20 19.18 6.18
CA ARG A 92 -11.47 18.49 5.97
C ARG A 92 -12.05 18.79 4.58
N ALA A 93 -11.98 20.04 4.14
CA ALA A 93 -12.43 20.44 2.81
C ALA A 93 -11.60 19.79 1.69
N ARG A 94 -10.27 19.87 1.77
CA ARG A 94 -9.36 19.24 0.78
C ARG A 94 -9.53 17.72 0.71
N TRP A 95 -9.68 17.07 1.87
CA TRP A 95 -9.90 15.63 1.92
C TRP A 95 -11.26 15.24 1.32
N ALA A 96 -12.31 16.00 1.62
CA ALA A 96 -13.65 15.76 1.07
C ALA A 96 -13.67 15.93 -0.46
N GLU A 97 -13.01 16.96 -0.99
CA GLU A 97 -12.84 17.18 -2.42
C GLU A 97 -12.10 16.01 -3.08
N ARG A 98 -10.91 15.64 -2.56
CA ARG A 98 -10.13 14.53 -3.10
C ARG A 98 -10.89 13.20 -3.05
N HIS A 99 -11.67 12.98 -2.00
CA HIS A 99 -12.51 11.80 -1.87
C HIS A 99 -13.64 11.80 -2.91
N ALA A 100 -14.30 12.94 -3.13
CA ALA A 100 -15.34 13.09 -4.14
C ALA A 100 -14.80 12.86 -5.55
N ASP A 101 -13.64 13.46 -5.88
CA ASP A 101 -12.96 13.29 -7.17
C ASP A 101 -12.67 11.81 -7.44
N PHE A 102 -12.10 11.12 -6.45
CA PHE A 102 -11.83 9.69 -6.57
C PHE A 102 -13.12 8.90 -6.78
N LEU A 103 -14.16 9.13 -5.99
CA LEU A 103 -15.44 8.42 -6.12
C LEU A 103 -16.05 8.60 -7.52
N GLN A 104 -15.98 9.80 -8.09
CA GLN A 104 -16.53 10.10 -9.42
C GLN A 104 -15.68 9.56 -10.57
N ALA A 105 -14.39 9.30 -10.37
CA ALA A 105 -13.51 8.81 -11.41
C ALA A 105 -13.83 7.35 -11.78
N PRO A 106 -14.13 7.02 -13.06
CA PRO A 106 -14.39 5.62 -13.48
C PRO A 106 -13.12 4.77 -13.55
N VAL A 107 -11.96 5.42 -13.59
CA VAL A 107 -10.65 4.78 -13.67
C VAL A 107 -9.82 5.25 -12.47
N ARG A 108 -9.20 4.30 -11.77
CA ARG A 108 -8.13 4.60 -10.82
C ARG A 108 -6.85 4.89 -11.65
N PRO A 109 -6.33 6.13 -11.65
CA PRO A 109 -5.11 6.43 -12.40
C PRO A 109 -3.88 5.74 -11.76
N PRO A 110 -2.86 5.35 -12.56
CA PRO A 110 -1.60 4.88 -12.00
C PRO A 110 -0.89 6.04 -11.28
N THR A 111 -0.41 5.81 -10.07
CA THR A 111 0.31 6.82 -9.26
C THR A 111 1.82 6.58 -9.23
N LEU A 112 2.28 5.41 -9.66
CA LEU A 112 3.70 5.03 -9.67
C LEU A 112 4.38 5.27 -11.04
N ALA A 113 3.60 5.59 -12.07
CA ALA A 113 4.12 5.91 -13.39
C ALA A 113 5.04 7.14 -13.34
N GLY A 114 6.27 6.99 -13.85
CA GLY A 114 7.32 8.02 -13.78
C GLY A 114 8.09 8.04 -12.46
N LEU A 115 7.66 7.29 -11.45
CA LEU A 115 8.31 7.19 -10.14
C LEU A 115 9.00 5.83 -9.93
N VAL A 116 8.27 4.74 -10.16
CA VAL A 116 8.74 3.37 -9.95
C VAL A 116 8.96 2.65 -11.29
N TYR A 117 8.19 3.00 -12.32
CA TYR A 117 8.33 2.45 -13.66
C TYR A 117 8.09 3.55 -14.71
N PRO A 118 8.53 3.38 -15.97
CA PRO A 118 8.35 4.42 -17.00
C PRO A 118 6.89 4.79 -17.23
N ALA A 119 6.59 6.09 -17.31
CA ALA A 119 5.26 6.58 -17.65
C ALA A 119 4.93 6.39 -19.15
N ASP A 120 5.95 6.37 -20.01
CA ASP A 120 5.77 6.19 -21.44
C ASP A 120 5.51 4.72 -21.81
N PRO A 121 4.48 4.41 -22.62
CA PRO A 121 4.11 3.03 -22.94
C PRO A 121 5.21 2.20 -23.62
N GLY A 122 6.01 2.82 -24.50
CA GLY A 122 7.08 2.13 -25.23
C GLY A 122 8.22 1.65 -24.34
N PRO A 123 8.89 2.57 -23.59
CA PRO A 123 9.90 2.19 -22.61
C PRO A 123 9.38 1.22 -21.54
N LEU A 124 8.13 1.38 -21.11
CA LEU A 124 7.48 0.48 -20.16
C LEU A 124 7.32 -0.93 -20.73
N ALA A 125 6.75 -1.08 -21.93
CA ALA A 125 6.60 -2.38 -22.59
C ALA A 125 7.95 -3.08 -22.78
N ALA A 126 9.00 -2.33 -23.16
CA ALA A 126 10.34 -2.87 -23.27
C ALA A 126 10.91 -3.33 -21.92
N LEU A 127 10.63 -2.62 -20.82
CA LEU A 127 11.03 -3.03 -19.47
C LEU A 127 10.32 -4.32 -19.05
N LEU A 128 9.00 -4.38 -19.23
CA LEU A 128 8.19 -5.53 -18.87
C LEU A 128 8.58 -6.76 -19.69
N GLU A 129 8.81 -6.64 -21.00
CA GLU A 129 9.22 -7.77 -21.85
C GLU A 129 10.58 -8.34 -21.43
N ARG A 130 11.52 -7.49 -21.00
CA ARG A 130 12.83 -7.97 -20.49
C ARG A 130 12.71 -8.67 -19.15
N SER A 131 11.81 -8.22 -18.29
CA SER A 131 11.67 -8.72 -16.92
C SER A 131 10.71 -9.91 -16.81
N ILE A 132 9.65 -9.93 -17.62
CA ILE A 132 8.57 -10.91 -17.65
C ILE A 132 8.24 -11.20 -19.13
N PRO A 133 9.01 -12.04 -19.81
CA PRO A 133 8.79 -12.32 -21.24
C PRO A 133 7.41 -12.94 -21.49
N LEU A 134 6.75 -12.54 -22.60
CA LEU A 134 5.46 -13.15 -22.99
C LEU A 134 5.61 -14.59 -23.50
N HIS A 135 6.82 -14.96 -23.91
CA HIS A 135 7.19 -16.31 -24.32
C HIS A 135 8.34 -16.82 -23.45
N PRO A 136 8.07 -17.13 -22.17
CA PRO A 136 9.10 -17.50 -21.24
C PRO A 136 9.68 -18.88 -21.55
N GLU A 137 10.99 -19.05 -21.33
CA GLU A 137 11.68 -20.33 -21.49
C GLU A 137 11.53 -21.22 -20.23
N GLY A 138 11.54 -22.54 -20.43
CA GLY A 138 11.49 -23.52 -19.34
C GLY A 138 10.09 -24.08 -19.06
N PRO A 139 9.96 -25.01 -18.09
CA PRO A 139 8.71 -25.71 -17.83
C PRO A 139 7.67 -24.78 -17.17
N PRO A 140 6.36 -24.99 -17.43
CA PRO A 140 5.30 -24.27 -16.74
C PRO A 140 5.35 -24.53 -15.23
N ARG A 141 4.96 -23.54 -14.42
CA ARG A 141 4.84 -23.70 -12.96
C ARG A 141 3.45 -24.11 -12.50
N THR A 142 2.46 -24.02 -13.37
CA THR A 142 1.12 -24.56 -13.15
C THR A 142 1.10 -26.06 -13.42
N ARG A 143 0.20 -26.79 -12.75
CA ARG A 143 -0.10 -28.19 -13.03
C ARG A 143 -1.39 -28.28 -13.83
N ALA A 144 -1.43 -29.19 -14.81
CA ALA A 144 -2.57 -29.33 -15.73
C ALA A 144 -3.88 -29.75 -15.05
N ASP A 145 -3.82 -30.33 -13.86
CA ASP A 145 -4.96 -30.80 -13.06
C ASP A 145 -5.35 -29.84 -11.93
N SER A 146 -4.73 -28.65 -11.85
CA SER A 146 -5.03 -27.69 -10.79
C SER A 146 -6.38 -27.02 -11.01
N THR A 147 -7.29 -27.18 -10.06
CA THR A 147 -8.62 -26.55 -10.06
C THR A 147 -8.64 -25.17 -9.41
N VAL A 148 -7.57 -24.79 -8.69
CA VAL A 148 -7.40 -23.47 -8.08
C VAL A 148 -6.15 -22.83 -8.63
N LEU A 149 -6.33 -21.73 -9.35
CA LEU A 149 -5.25 -20.97 -9.97
C LEU A 149 -4.94 -19.77 -9.10
N GLY A 150 -3.82 -19.82 -8.38
CA GLY A 150 -3.39 -18.75 -7.50
C GLY A 150 -1.89 -18.48 -7.65
N VAL A 151 -1.52 -17.21 -7.66
CA VAL A 151 -0.13 -16.76 -7.62
C VAL A 151 0.07 -15.85 -6.43
N LEU A 152 1.23 -15.96 -5.78
CA LEU A 152 1.71 -15.03 -4.78
C LEU A 152 2.95 -14.36 -5.35
N VAL A 153 2.86 -13.05 -5.59
CA VAL A 153 3.95 -12.26 -6.17
C VAL A 153 4.25 -11.04 -5.32
N PRO A 154 5.52 -10.61 -5.25
CA PRO A 154 5.88 -9.36 -4.59
C PRO A 154 5.42 -8.16 -5.39
N HIS A 155 5.30 -7.02 -4.71
CA HIS A 155 5.02 -5.71 -5.31
C HIS A 155 6.16 -4.71 -5.08
N GLY A 156 7.39 -5.20 -5.24
CA GLY A 156 8.59 -4.37 -5.28
C GLY A 156 8.96 -3.90 -6.70
N PRO A 157 9.93 -3.00 -6.84
CA PRO A 157 10.41 -2.51 -8.13
C PRO A 157 10.83 -3.65 -9.06
N ILE A 158 10.42 -3.59 -10.32
CA ILE A 158 10.55 -4.70 -11.28
C ILE A 158 12.01 -5.07 -11.58
N GLU A 159 12.93 -4.14 -11.40
CA GLU A 159 14.38 -4.35 -11.52
C GLU A 159 14.88 -5.40 -10.53
N HIS A 160 14.22 -5.53 -9.37
CA HIS A 160 14.58 -6.49 -8.33
C HIS A 160 13.71 -7.75 -8.35
N THR A 161 12.47 -7.64 -8.83
CA THR A 161 11.48 -8.73 -8.77
C THR A 161 11.26 -9.45 -10.09
N GLY A 162 11.75 -8.92 -11.22
CA GLY A 162 11.49 -9.42 -12.58
C GLY A 162 11.76 -10.91 -12.76
N ALA A 163 12.95 -11.40 -12.39
CA ALA A 163 13.29 -12.81 -12.54
C ALA A 163 12.37 -13.74 -11.74
N LEU A 164 11.97 -13.33 -10.53
CA LEU A 164 11.02 -14.07 -9.71
C LEU A 164 9.62 -14.05 -10.32
N LEU A 165 9.20 -12.92 -10.88
CA LEU A 165 7.92 -12.77 -11.58
C LEU A 165 7.86 -13.66 -12.82
N ASP A 166 8.86 -13.62 -13.70
CA ASP A 166 8.97 -14.55 -14.83
C ASP A 166 8.88 -16.01 -14.38
N GLU A 167 9.64 -16.39 -13.35
CA GLU A 167 9.59 -17.75 -12.82
C GLU A 167 8.20 -18.12 -12.31
N THR A 168 7.53 -17.24 -11.58
CA THR A 168 6.27 -17.51 -10.90
C THR A 168 5.08 -17.55 -11.86
N LEU A 169 5.08 -16.65 -12.86
CA LEU A 169 3.96 -16.42 -13.77
C LEU A 169 4.01 -17.35 -15.00
N ARG A 170 5.07 -18.17 -15.11
CA ARG A 170 5.24 -19.15 -16.19
C ARG A 170 4.12 -20.19 -16.23
N GLY A 171 3.46 -20.28 -17.38
CA GLY A 171 2.39 -21.25 -17.62
C GLY A 171 1.06 -20.87 -16.99
N LEU A 172 0.85 -19.59 -16.67
CA LEU A 172 -0.49 -19.11 -16.36
C LEU A 172 -1.48 -19.47 -17.48
N PRO A 173 -2.75 -19.76 -17.13
CA PRO A 173 -3.77 -20.11 -18.12
C PRO A 173 -3.95 -18.99 -19.16
N PRO A 174 -4.38 -19.33 -20.39
CA PRO A 174 -4.76 -18.31 -21.34
C PRO A 174 -5.99 -17.54 -20.83
N ALA A 175 -6.14 -16.30 -21.29
CA ALA A 175 -7.18 -15.40 -20.79
C ALA A 175 -8.61 -15.93 -20.94
N ASP A 176 -8.89 -16.68 -22.01
CA ASP A 176 -10.21 -17.28 -22.27
C ASP A 176 -10.55 -18.46 -21.35
N ALA A 177 -9.56 -18.98 -20.61
CA ALA A 177 -9.76 -19.97 -19.56
C ALA A 177 -10.03 -19.35 -18.17
N ILE A 178 -10.09 -18.01 -18.08
CA ILE A 178 -10.29 -17.27 -16.82
C ILE A 178 -11.52 -16.37 -16.97
N GLU A 179 -12.47 -16.50 -16.05
CA GLU A 179 -13.66 -15.65 -16.01
C GLU A 179 -13.39 -14.34 -15.26
N HIS A 180 -12.70 -14.41 -14.12
CA HIS A 180 -12.32 -13.25 -13.33
C HIS A 180 -10.91 -13.36 -12.78
N VAL A 181 -10.24 -12.22 -12.63
CA VAL A 181 -9.05 -12.09 -11.78
C VAL A 181 -9.46 -11.42 -10.47
N VAL A 182 -9.15 -12.03 -9.34
CA VAL A 182 -9.29 -11.40 -8.03
C VAL A 182 -7.91 -11.02 -7.53
N ILE A 183 -7.63 -9.73 -7.42
CA ILE A 183 -6.35 -9.23 -6.88
C ILE A 183 -6.54 -9.01 -5.38
N LEU A 184 -5.75 -9.70 -4.57
CA LEU A 184 -5.64 -9.47 -3.13
C LEU A 184 -4.33 -8.72 -2.87
N GLY A 185 -4.41 -7.40 -2.67
CA GLY A 185 -3.25 -6.54 -2.43
C GLY A 185 -3.09 -6.18 -0.96
N THR A 186 -1.87 -6.19 -0.44
CA THR A 186 -1.58 -5.62 0.89
C THR A 186 -1.98 -4.15 0.94
N ASP A 187 -2.78 -3.77 1.94
CA ASP A 187 -3.09 -2.38 2.24
C ASP A 187 -2.05 -1.84 3.23
N HIS A 188 -1.28 -0.84 2.78
CA HIS A 188 -0.29 -0.15 3.61
C HIS A 188 -0.87 1.10 4.29
N GLY A 189 -2.09 1.48 3.93
CA GLY A 189 -2.77 2.67 4.44
C GLY A 189 -3.57 2.41 5.71
N PRO A 190 -4.00 3.49 6.39
CA PRO A 190 -4.97 3.37 7.48
C PRO A 190 -6.35 2.98 6.93
N GLY A 191 -7.05 2.08 7.63
CA GLY A 191 -8.42 1.67 7.29
C GLY A 191 -9.14 1.11 8.51
N LEU A 192 -10.47 1.29 8.56
CA LEU A 192 -11.29 0.78 9.67
C LEU A 192 -11.86 -0.61 9.35
N LEU A 193 -12.02 -0.94 8.07
CA LEU A 193 -12.57 -2.22 7.61
C LEU A 193 -11.45 -3.19 7.21
N PRO A 194 -11.66 -4.52 7.36
CA PRO A 194 -10.65 -5.52 7.04
C PRO A 194 -10.30 -5.53 5.55
N TYR A 195 -11.28 -5.23 4.70
CA TYR A 195 -11.13 -5.23 3.25
C TYR A 195 -11.75 -3.99 2.62
N ALA A 196 -11.26 -3.62 1.44
CA ALA A 196 -11.92 -2.64 0.58
C ALA A 196 -11.83 -3.11 -0.88
N ALA A 197 -12.94 -3.09 -1.60
CA ALA A 197 -13.02 -3.30 -3.04
C ALA A 197 -13.36 -1.99 -3.75
N THR A 198 -13.22 -1.94 -5.08
CA THR A 198 -13.66 -0.80 -5.91
C THR A 198 -14.23 -1.28 -7.23
N ASP A 199 -15.15 -0.48 -7.78
CA ASP A 199 -15.77 -0.64 -9.10
C ASP A 199 -14.96 -0.01 -10.23
N LYS A 200 -13.83 0.64 -9.89
CA LYS A 200 -13.01 1.39 -10.84
C LYS A 200 -12.14 0.48 -11.68
N ALA A 201 -12.06 0.80 -12.97
CA ALA A 201 -11.04 0.23 -13.85
C ALA A 201 -9.63 0.56 -13.32
N GLN A 202 -8.70 -0.38 -13.41
CA GLN A 202 -7.33 -0.18 -12.92
C GLN A 202 -6.46 0.37 -14.04
N GLY A 203 -6.14 1.67 -13.99
CA GLY A 203 -5.35 2.34 -15.01
C GLY A 203 -3.88 1.94 -14.97
N THR A 204 -3.30 1.76 -16.16
CA THR A 204 -1.85 1.60 -16.36
C THR A 204 -1.46 2.41 -17.61
N PRO A 205 -0.17 2.75 -17.81
CA PRO A 205 0.23 3.41 -19.06
C PRO A 205 0.01 2.55 -20.32
N LEU A 206 -0.12 1.23 -20.18
CA LEU A 206 -0.43 0.32 -21.30
C LEU A 206 -1.94 0.18 -21.57
N GLY A 207 -2.79 0.85 -20.79
CA GLY A 207 -4.25 0.75 -20.84
C GLY A 207 -4.85 0.27 -19.52
N ALA A 208 -6.15 0.52 -19.33
CA ALA A 208 -6.84 0.15 -18.11
C ALA A 208 -7.34 -1.30 -18.14
N LEU A 209 -7.37 -1.96 -16.98
CA LEU A 209 -8.05 -3.25 -16.80
C LEU A 209 -9.51 -3.03 -16.47
N SER A 210 -10.39 -3.78 -17.14
CA SER A 210 -11.83 -3.74 -16.93
C SER A 210 -12.20 -4.24 -15.54
N PRO A 211 -13.12 -3.59 -14.82
CA PRO A 211 -13.60 -4.06 -13.52
C PRO A 211 -14.53 -5.27 -13.68
N ALA A 212 -14.47 -6.21 -12.74
CA ALA A 212 -15.42 -7.32 -12.61
C ALA A 212 -16.73 -6.84 -11.97
N ALA A 213 -17.48 -6.01 -12.70
CA ALA A 213 -18.65 -5.30 -12.19
C ALA A 213 -19.78 -6.22 -11.70
N ASP A 214 -19.98 -7.36 -12.36
CA ASP A 214 -20.98 -8.36 -11.99
C ASP A 214 -20.61 -9.09 -10.69
N LEU A 215 -19.34 -9.49 -10.54
CA LEU A 215 -18.81 -10.10 -9.32
C LEU A 215 -18.87 -9.11 -8.15
N LEU A 216 -18.46 -7.85 -8.37
CA LEU A 216 -18.52 -6.81 -7.35
C LEU A 216 -19.96 -6.52 -6.92
N ALA A 217 -20.89 -6.36 -7.86
CA ALA A 217 -22.30 -6.14 -7.53
C ALA A 217 -22.89 -7.32 -6.73
N ALA A 218 -22.45 -8.55 -7.01
CA ALA A 218 -22.83 -9.72 -6.23
C ALA A 218 -22.23 -9.72 -4.81
N LEU A 219 -20.99 -9.26 -4.67
CA LEU A 219 -20.31 -9.11 -3.39
C LEU A 219 -20.99 -8.03 -2.54
N GLU A 220 -21.29 -6.86 -3.09
CA GLU A 220 -21.94 -5.76 -2.35
C GLU A 220 -23.33 -6.12 -1.83
N ARG A 221 -24.09 -6.97 -2.54
CA ARG A 221 -25.37 -7.50 -2.03
C ARG A 221 -25.18 -8.33 -0.75
N ARG A 222 -24.07 -9.04 -0.62
CA ARG A 222 -23.75 -9.87 0.57
C ARG A 222 -22.99 -9.05 1.63
N VAL A 223 -22.22 -8.05 1.19
CA VAL A 223 -21.30 -7.25 1.99
C VAL A 223 -21.42 -5.76 1.61
N PRO A 224 -22.44 -5.04 2.11
CA PRO A 224 -22.74 -3.67 1.67
C PRO A 224 -21.67 -2.61 1.98
N TRP A 225 -20.68 -2.96 2.81
CA TRP A 225 -19.57 -2.07 3.13
C TRP A 225 -18.34 -2.29 2.24
N ALA A 226 -18.34 -3.27 1.33
CA ALA A 226 -17.16 -3.66 0.55
C ALA A 226 -16.48 -2.48 -0.17
N CYS A 227 -17.25 -1.52 -0.69
CA CYS A 227 -16.74 -0.32 -1.35
C CYS A 227 -16.74 0.95 -0.48
N ARG A 228 -17.06 0.85 0.82
CA ARG A 228 -17.15 2.01 1.73
C ARG A 228 -15.82 2.76 1.86
N GLU A 229 -14.72 2.02 1.89
CA GLU A 229 -13.36 2.57 2.01
C GLU A 229 -12.58 2.46 0.69
N GLN A 230 -13.25 2.51 -0.46
CA GLN A 230 -12.60 2.39 -1.76
C GLN A 230 -11.54 3.47 -2.03
N ILE A 231 -11.60 4.62 -1.35
CA ILE A 231 -10.55 5.66 -1.42
C ILE A 231 -9.16 5.13 -1.06
N ARG A 232 -9.06 4.09 -0.21
CA ARG A 232 -7.78 3.44 0.14
C ARG A 232 -7.06 2.88 -1.09
N HIS A 233 -7.80 2.61 -2.17
CA HIS A 233 -7.22 2.15 -3.42
C HIS A 233 -6.38 3.23 -4.11
N ARG A 234 -6.61 4.53 -3.87
CA ARG A 234 -5.95 5.62 -4.60
C ARG A 234 -4.44 5.41 -4.75
N ASP A 235 -3.75 5.15 -3.64
CA ASP A 235 -2.29 5.00 -3.60
C ASP A 235 -1.83 3.54 -3.43
N ALA A 236 -2.71 2.57 -3.73
CA ALA A 236 -2.46 1.16 -3.54
C ALA A 236 -1.43 0.60 -4.53
N LEU A 237 -0.14 0.68 -4.16
CA LEU A 237 0.97 0.18 -4.96
C LEU A 237 0.85 -1.34 -5.25
N SER A 238 0.34 -2.11 -4.28
CA SER A 238 0.17 -3.56 -4.38
C SER A 238 -0.80 -3.93 -5.50
N LEU A 239 -1.88 -3.16 -5.66
CA LEU A 239 -2.88 -3.32 -6.71
C LEU A 239 -2.39 -2.77 -8.06
N GLU A 240 -1.67 -1.65 -8.04
CA GLU A 240 -1.16 -1.04 -9.26
C GLU A 240 -0.16 -1.92 -9.99
N LEU A 241 0.82 -2.47 -9.28
CA LEU A 241 1.82 -3.34 -9.88
C LEU A 241 1.19 -4.66 -10.34
N ALA A 242 0.21 -5.19 -9.60
CA ALA A 242 -0.57 -6.34 -10.06
C ALA A 242 -1.32 -6.02 -11.37
N ALA A 243 -1.99 -4.87 -11.46
CA ALA A 243 -2.67 -4.44 -12.68
C ALA A 243 -1.70 -4.25 -13.86
N LEU A 244 -0.51 -3.70 -13.60
CA LEU A 244 0.54 -3.55 -14.60
C LEU A 244 0.99 -4.91 -15.17
N HIS A 245 1.27 -5.88 -14.30
CA HIS A 245 1.69 -7.22 -14.72
C HIS A 245 0.58 -7.96 -15.49
N LEU A 246 -0.67 -7.88 -15.02
CA LEU A 246 -1.82 -8.47 -15.70
C LEU A 246 -2.05 -7.84 -17.08
N ARG A 247 -1.92 -6.50 -17.18
CA ARG A 247 -2.04 -5.78 -18.45
C ARG A 247 -0.96 -6.18 -19.44
N HIS A 248 0.28 -6.38 -18.98
CA HIS A 248 1.37 -6.89 -19.80
C HIS A 248 1.08 -8.30 -20.32
N LEU A 249 0.73 -9.23 -19.42
CA LEU A 249 0.54 -10.64 -19.75
C LEU A 249 -0.64 -10.90 -20.69
N TYR A 250 -1.77 -10.21 -20.48
CA TYR A 250 -3.01 -10.52 -21.20
C TYR A 250 -3.46 -9.43 -22.19
N GLY A 251 -2.88 -8.23 -22.13
CA GLY A 251 -3.24 -7.11 -23.00
C GLY A 251 -4.73 -6.76 -22.89
N ASP A 252 -5.37 -6.52 -24.03
CA ASP A 252 -6.81 -6.24 -24.13
C ASP A 252 -7.70 -7.44 -23.82
N ARG A 253 -7.12 -8.65 -23.76
CA ARG A 253 -7.85 -9.87 -23.40
C ARG A 253 -7.84 -10.12 -21.90
N CYS A 254 -7.24 -9.25 -21.08
CA CYS A 254 -7.23 -9.44 -19.64
C CYS A 254 -8.66 -9.66 -19.10
N PRO A 255 -8.92 -10.75 -18.36
CA PRO A 255 -10.22 -10.97 -17.76
C PRO A 255 -10.58 -9.83 -16.80
N PRO A 256 -11.88 -9.57 -16.57
CA PRO A 256 -12.33 -8.56 -15.63
C PRO A 256 -11.74 -8.76 -14.23
N VAL A 257 -11.35 -7.65 -13.60
CA VAL A 257 -10.59 -7.63 -12.34
C VAL A 257 -11.45 -7.17 -11.17
N LEU A 258 -11.45 -7.91 -10.08
CA LEU A 258 -11.90 -7.45 -8.77
C LEU A 258 -10.67 -7.15 -7.89
N PRO A 259 -10.28 -5.87 -7.72
CA PRO A 259 -9.24 -5.49 -6.78
C PRO A 259 -9.79 -5.45 -5.35
N VAL A 260 -9.07 -6.08 -4.42
CA VAL A 260 -9.37 -6.09 -2.99
C VAL A 260 -8.11 -5.72 -2.21
N LEU A 261 -8.18 -4.66 -1.43
CA LEU A 261 -7.18 -4.31 -0.43
C LEU A 261 -7.42 -5.10 0.85
N CYS A 262 -6.37 -5.73 1.35
CA CYS A 262 -6.35 -6.50 2.60
C CYS A 262 -5.62 -5.69 3.68
N GLY A 263 -6.38 -5.12 4.60
CA GLY A 263 -5.88 -4.31 5.71
C GLY A 263 -5.42 -5.14 6.89
N SER A 264 -4.51 -4.57 7.69
CA SER A 264 -4.01 -5.21 8.91
C SER A 264 -5.11 -5.46 9.95
N THR A 265 -6.19 -4.67 9.92
CA THR A 265 -7.37 -4.88 10.79
C THR A 265 -8.01 -6.25 10.62
N ALA A 266 -7.88 -6.90 9.46
CA ALA A 266 -8.30 -8.29 9.26
C ALA A 266 -7.54 -9.30 10.13
N LEU A 267 -6.32 -8.95 10.58
CA LEU A 267 -5.44 -9.82 11.38
C LEU A 267 -5.38 -9.39 12.84
N VAL A 268 -5.31 -8.09 13.11
CA VAL A 268 -4.96 -7.58 14.45
C VAL A 268 -6.13 -6.99 15.23
N ASP A 269 -7.27 -6.71 14.58
CA ASP A 269 -8.44 -6.12 15.21
C ASP A 269 -9.52 -7.20 15.47
N PRO A 270 -9.73 -7.62 16.73
CA PRO A 270 -10.76 -8.62 17.06
C PRO A 270 -12.18 -8.18 16.69
N ASP A 271 -12.46 -6.87 16.68
CA ASP A 271 -13.79 -6.33 16.38
C ASP A 271 -14.12 -6.46 14.89
N GLN A 272 -13.11 -6.65 14.03
CA GLN A 272 -13.31 -6.88 12.60
C GLN A 272 -13.50 -8.36 12.23
N ARG A 273 -13.47 -9.30 13.19
CA ARG A 273 -13.59 -10.74 12.90
C ARG A 273 -14.84 -11.09 12.10
N GLU A 274 -16.00 -10.60 12.53
CA GLU A 274 -17.27 -10.90 11.85
C GLU A 274 -17.31 -10.30 10.44
N ALA A 275 -16.84 -9.05 10.29
CA ALA A 275 -16.75 -8.40 9.00
C ALA A 275 -15.81 -9.18 8.06
N ARG A 276 -14.66 -9.62 8.56
CA ARG A 276 -13.68 -10.41 7.82
C ARG A 276 -14.28 -11.73 7.34
N GLU A 277 -14.79 -12.54 8.25
CA GLU A 277 -15.37 -13.86 7.95
C GLU A 277 -16.54 -13.75 6.97
N ARG A 278 -17.38 -12.72 7.13
CA ARG A 278 -18.49 -12.45 6.20
C ARG A 278 -17.99 -12.13 4.79
N PHE A 279 -16.94 -11.33 4.66
CA PHE A 279 -16.35 -10.99 3.37
C PHE A 279 -15.72 -12.21 2.70
N GLU A 280 -14.91 -12.97 3.44
CA GLU A 280 -14.24 -14.18 2.96
C GLU A 280 -15.25 -15.24 2.50
N LEU A 281 -16.29 -15.49 3.30
CA LEU A 281 -17.37 -16.42 2.94
C LEU A 281 -18.15 -15.94 1.71
N ALA A 282 -18.46 -14.64 1.63
CA ALA A 282 -19.21 -14.08 0.52
C ALA A 282 -18.43 -14.16 -0.80
N LEU A 283 -17.16 -13.76 -0.79
CA LEU A 283 -16.29 -13.79 -1.96
C LEU A 283 -15.96 -15.24 -2.36
N GLY A 284 -15.60 -16.08 -1.39
CA GLY A 284 -15.35 -17.50 -1.62
C GLY A 284 -16.53 -18.18 -2.29
N GLY A 285 -17.74 -18.02 -1.74
CA GLY A 285 -18.97 -18.57 -2.34
C GLY A 285 -19.49 -17.86 -3.58
N LEU A 286 -18.84 -16.79 -4.07
CA LEU A 286 -19.11 -16.18 -5.38
C LEU A 286 -18.12 -16.64 -6.45
N CYS A 287 -16.96 -17.15 -6.01
CA CYS A 287 -15.89 -17.67 -6.84
C CYS A 287 -15.84 -19.21 -6.87
N GLU A 288 -16.63 -19.88 -6.03
CA GLU A 288 -16.76 -21.34 -5.99
C GLU A 288 -17.15 -21.89 -7.36
N ASP A 289 -16.46 -22.94 -7.81
CA ASP A 289 -16.62 -23.59 -9.12
C ASP A 289 -16.49 -22.69 -10.36
N ARG A 290 -15.93 -21.48 -10.21
CA ARG A 290 -15.65 -20.56 -11.31
C ARG A 290 -14.15 -20.53 -11.63
N PRO A 291 -13.78 -20.33 -12.91
CA PRO A 291 -12.38 -20.21 -13.30
C PRO A 291 -11.85 -18.83 -12.89
N VAL A 292 -11.44 -18.71 -11.63
CA VAL A 292 -10.87 -17.48 -11.05
C VAL A 292 -9.36 -17.61 -10.91
N LEU A 293 -8.65 -16.59 -11.40
CA LEU A 293 -7.23 -16.40 -11.08
C LEU A 293 -7.10 -15.54 -9.82
N TRP A 294 -6.60 -16.13 -8.74
CA TRP A 294 -6.28 -15.43 -7.50
C TRP A 294 -4.88 -14.82 -7.59
N TRP A 295 -4.80 -13.50 -7.65
CA TRP A 295 -3.55 -12.77 -7.72
C TRP A 295 -3.24 -12.14 -6.37
N LEU A 296 -2.39 -12.79 -5.57
CA LEU A 296 -1.95 -12.28 -4.28
C LEU A 296 -0.72 -11.40 -4.48
N SER A 297 -0.85 -10.12 -4.16
CA SER A 297 0.21 -9.13 -4.22
C SER A 297 0.64 -8.78 -2.79
N ALA A 298 1.66 -9.50 -2.31
CA ALA A 298 2.16 -9.39 -0.94
C ALA A 298 3.68 -9.63 -0.85
N GLU A 299 4.29 -9.10 0.20
CA GLU A 299 5.71 -9.27 0.50
C GLU A 299 5.89 -10.00 1.84
N LEU A 300 7.11 -10.50 2.08
CA LEU A 300 7.49 -11.18 3.32
C LEU A 300 8.18 -10.19 4.28
N GLY A 301 9.36 -10.52 4.81
CA GLY A 301 10.05 -9.68 5.78
C GLY A 301 10.65 -8.38 5.21
N HIS A 302 10.29 -7.24 5.80
CA HIS A 302 10.92 -5.93 5.53
C HIS A 302 11.89 -5.53 6.63
N ALA A 303 13.19 -5.53 6.31
CA ALA A 303 14.25 -5.30 7.28
C ALA A 303 15.43 -4.49 6.71
N GLY A 304 16.12 -3.76 7.58
CA GLY A 304 17.28 -2.94 7.23
C GLY A 304 16.96 -1.48 6.85
N PRO A 305 18.00 -0.71 6.46
CA PRO A 305 17.93 0.76 6.33
C PRO A 305 16.88 1.26 5.34
N ALA A 306 16.62 0.50 4.27
CA ALA A 306 15.58 0.82 3.28
C ALA A 306 14.17 0.90 3.89
N TYR A 307 13.95 0.32 5.07
CA TYR A 307 12.67 0.29 5.79
C TYR A 307 12.70 1.08 7.10
N GLY A 308 13.64 2.01 7.26
CA GLY A 308 13.79 2.78 8.50
C GLY A 308 14.22 1.90 9.68
N ARG A 309 15.11 0.94 9.44
CA ARG A 309 15.62 0.02 10.47
C ARG A 309 17.15 -0.05 10.41
N PRO A 310 17.84 -0.37 11.52
CA PRO A 310 19.29 -0.56 11.49
C PRO A 310 19.73 -1.65 10.49
N PRO A 311 20.97 -1.62 9.99
CA PRO A 311 21.54 -2.73 9.24
C PRO A 311 21.41 -4.06 10.00
N LEU A 312 21.06 -5.13 9.27
CA LEU A 312 20.97 -6.47 9.82
C LEU A 312 22.36 -7.08 10.04
N THR A 313 22.55 -7.74 11.18
CA THR A 313 23.66 -8.71 11.34
C THR A 313 23.36 -10.00 10.56
N ASP A 314 24.39 -10.82 10.33
CA ASP A 314 24.20 -12.11 9.64
C ASP A 314 23.21 -13.03 10.38
N ALA A 315 23.26 -13.04 11.72
CA ALA A 315 22.33 -13.80 12.54
C ALA A 315 20.88 -13.29 12.37
N GLN A 316 20.67 -11.97 12.32
CA GLN A 316 19.33 -11.40 12.10
C GLN A 316 18.82 -11.67 10.69
N ARG A 317 19.71 -11.66 9.68
CA ARG A 317 19.36 -12.02 8.30
C ARG A 317 18.91 -13.48 8.21
N LEU A 318 19.64 -14.39 8.83
CA LEU A 318 19.29 -15.82 8.87
C LEU A 318 17.93 -16.03 9.56
N ALA A 319 17.72 -15.42 10.73
CA ALA A 319 16.45 -15.52 11.45
C ALA A 319 15.26 -14.99 10.64
N LEU A 320 15.45 -13.92 9.86
CA LEU A 320 14.42 -13.40 8.96
C LEU A 320 14.11 -14.40 7.83
N GLN A 321 15.15 -14.98 7.22
CA GLN A 321 14.98 -16.00 6.17
C GLN A 321 14.28 -17.26 6.70
N GLU A 322 14.60 -17.71 7.90
CA GLU A 322 13.93 -18.84 8.55
C GLU A 322 12.44 -18.55 8.82
N ARG A 323 12.12 -17.34 9.28
CA ARG A 323 10.73 -16.90 9.49
C ARG A 323 9.95 -16.86 8.18
N ASP A 324 10.54 -16.29 7.14
CA ASP A 324 9.92 -16.18 5.81
C ASP A 324 9.72 -17.56 5.17
N ALA A 325 10.68 -18.48 5.34
CA ALA A 325 10.53 -19.87 4.92
C ALA A 325 9.41 -20.59 5.69
N ALA A 326 9.27 -20.33 6.99
CA ALA A 326 8.19 -20.89 7.81
C ALA A 326 6.81 -20.37 7.40
N LEU A 327 6.69 -19.07 7.07
CA LEU A 327 5.46 -18.48 6.52
C LEU A 327 5.05 -19.16 5.22
N LEU A 328 5.98 -19.30 4.27
CA LEU A 328 5.73 -19.98 3.00
C LEU A 328 5.36 -21.46 3.20
N LEU A 329 5.99 -22.13 4.16
CA LEU A 329 5.66 -23.52 4.48
C LEU A 329 4.25 -23.66 5.08
N ALA A 330 3.86 -22.75 5.97
CA ALA A 330 2.50 -22.72 6.55
C ALA A 330 1.45 -22.48 5.45
N LEU A 331 1.71 -21.50 4.55
CA LEU A 331 0.85 -21.23 3.40
C LEU A 331 0.69 -22.47 2.51
N ARG A 332 1.80 -23.15 2.17
CA ARG A 332 1.78 -24.37 1.35
C ARG A 332 1.02 -25.53 1.99
N ARG A 333 0.91 -25.56 3.32
CA ARG A 333 0.19 -26.58 4.08
C ARG A 333 -1.26 -26.21 4.36
N GLY A 334 -1.68 -24.99 4.04
CA GLY A 334 -2.98 -24.46 4.48
C GLY A 334 -3.08 -24.32 6.00
N ASP A 335 -1.94 -24.16 6.70
CA ASP A 335 -1.91 -23.99 8.15
C ASP A 335 -2.13 -22.51 8.51
N GLU A 336 -3.40 -22.08 8.45
CA GLU A 336 -3.81 -20.71 8.72
C GLU A 336 -3.38 -20.24 10.12
N ARG A 337 -3.45 -21.12 11.12
CA ARG A 337 -3.09 -20.78 12.50
C ARG A 337 -1.62 -20.42 12.62
N THR A 338 -0.73 -21.23 12.05
CA THR A 338 0.71 -20.94 12.06
C THR A 338 1.02 -19.72 11.20
N LEU A 339 0.37 -19.58 10.04
CA LEU A 339 0.54 -18.41 9.17
C LEU A 339 0.18 -17.12 9.93
N ALA A 340 -1.01 -17.05 10.53
CA ALA A 340 -1.45 -15.89 11.29
C ALA A 340 -0.52 -15.58 12.46
N ALA A 341 -0.12 -16.59 13.24
CA ALA A 341 0.78 -16.41 14.38
C ALA A 341 2.14 -15.84 13.96
N LEU A 342 2.73 -16.33 12.87
CA LEU A 342 4.00 -15.84 12.34
C LEU A 342 3.86 -14.43 11.73
N SER A 343 2.75 -14.13 11.06
CA SER A 343 2.48 -12.81 10.47
C SER A 343 2.26 -11.72 11.52
N THR A 344 1.71 -12.07 12.69
CA THR A 344 1.50 -11.14 13.80
C THR A 344 2.65 -11.10 14.81
N ALA A 345 3.66 -11.95 14.64
CA ALA A 345 4.83 -11.95 15.51
C ALA A 345 5.62 -10.65 15.37
N GLU A 346 6.12 -10.13 16.49
CA GLU A 346 6.97 -8.93 16.47
C GLU A 346 8.14 -9.10 15.51
N HIS A 347 8.37 -8.06 14.70
CA HIS A 347 9.49 -8.07 13.77
C HIS A 347 10.81 -8.15 14.56
N PRO A 348 11.82 -8.93 14.12
CA PRO A 348 13.08 -9.09 14.85
C PRO A 348 13.85 -7.80 15.15
N GLN A 349 13.54 -6.71 14.45
CA GLN A 349 14.11 -5.37 14.64
C GLN A 349 13.13 -4.38 15.31
N GLY A 350 12.02 -4.83 15.92
CA GLY A 350 11.00 -3.97 16.53
C GLY A 350 10.10 -3.25 15.51
N PRO A 351 9.42 -2.14 15.85
CA PRO A 351 8.78 -1.26 14.85
C PRO A 351 9.84 -0.51 14.02
N PRO A 352 9.52 -0.04 12.79
CA PRO A 352 10.39 0.88 12.06
C PRO A 352 10.56 2.20 12.82
N SER A 353 11.69 2.89 12.64
CA SER A 353 11.96 4.18 13.29
C SER A 353 10.85 5.19 12.98
N GLY A 354 10.26 5.80 14.01
CA GLY A 354 9.17 6.78 13.88
C GLY A 354 7.75 6.21 14.00
N GLY A 355 7.60 4.89 14.17
CA GLY A 355 6.34 4.24 14.52
C GLY A 355 6.10 4.24 16.04
N ALA A 356 5.70 5.38 16.61
CA ALA A 356 5.05 5.46 17.91
C ALA A 356 3.72 6.20 17.77
#